data_AF-A0A2M7CW80-F1
#
_entry.id   AF-A0A2M7CW80-F1
#
_cell.length_a   1.000
_cell.length_b   1.000
_cell.length_c   1.000
_cell.angle_alpha   90.00
_cell.angle_beta   90.00
_cell.angle_gamma   90.00
#
_symmetry.space_group_name_H-M   'P 1'
#
loop_
_entity.id
_entity.type
_entity.pdbx_description
1 polymer ?
#
loop_
_entity_poly.entity_id
_entity_poly.type
_entity_poly.pdbx_seq_one_letter_code
_entity_poly.pdbx_strand_id
1 'polypeptide(L)'
;MGDAVDAGKGVNGFLKRVRAKGAGGATLKPGPFAKESIPGHMGKPTAAEQMQVNALMEKNGCHTCGTKLSGTKSGNSVVDHQPPQALGETKEFLPHCINCMRRQGGETLQELVKRRNN
;
A
#
# COMPACT_ATOMS: atom_id res chain seq x y z
N MET A 1 15.05 33.92 47.01
CA MET A 1 13.90 34.82 46.75
C MET A 1 14.17 35.56 45.46
N GLY A 2 13.15 35.75 44.61
CA GLY A 2 13.24 36.26 43.23
C GLY A 2 12.84 35.15 42.23
N ASP A 3 11.57 34.79 42.13
CA ASP A 3 10.50 35.41 41.30
C ASP A 3 10.55 34.97 39.83
N ALA A 4 9.54 34.20 39.43
CA ALA A 4 8.65 34.45 38.30
C ALA A 4 8.13 33.12 37.71
N VAL A 5 6.86 32.84 38.01
CA VAL A 5 5.98 32.02 37.17
C VAL A 5 5.72 32.79 35.88
N ASP A 6 5.80 32.12 34.72
CA ASP A 6 5.09 32.57 33.53
C ASP A 6 4.42 31.39 32.81
N ALA A 7 3.13 31.60 32.57
CA ALA A 7 2.21 30.68 31.96
C ALA A 7 2.12 30.96 30.46
N GLY A 8 2.72 30.09 29.66
CA GLY A 8 2.75 30.16 28.19
C GLY A 8 1.81 29.16 27.50
N LYS A 9 0.51 29.44 27.55
CA LYS A 9 -0.55 29.14 26.57
C LYS A 9 -0.19 28.26 25.35
N GLY A 10 -0.87 27.12 25.26
CA GLY A 10 -1.59 26.68 24.06
C GLY A 10 -0.79 26.28 22.82
N VAL A 11 -0.59 24.97 22.64
CA VAL A 11 -0.50 24.39 21.29
C VAL A 11 -1.75 23.56 21.02
N ASN A 12 -2.85 24.25 20.73
CA ASN A 12 -3.94 23.68 19.96
C ASN A 12 -3.49 23.61 18.49
N GLY A 13 -2.48 22.78 18.25
CA GLY A 13 -1.92 22.50 16.94
C GLY A 13 -2.75 21.42 16.29
N PHE A 14 -3.83 21.83 15.61
CA PHE A 14 -4.44 21.03 14.55
C PHE A 14 -3.31 20.68 13.57
N LEU A 15 -2.70 19.52 13.76
CA LEU A 15 -1.69 18.97 12.88
C LEU A 15 -2.36 18.87 11.52
N LYS A 16 -2.11 19.86 10.66
CA LYS A 16 -2.39 19.81 9.23
C LYS A 16 -1.82 18.48 8.79
N ARG A 17 -2.72 17.53 8.50
CA ARG A 17 -2.39 16.22 7.97
C ARG A 17 -1.85 16.47 6.57
N VAL A 18 -0.58 16.86 6.49
CA VAL A 18 0.18 16.88 5.25
C VAL A 18 0.13 15.45 4.75
N ARG A 19 -0.70 15.20 3.73
CA ARG A 19 -0.65 13.95 2.98
C ARG A 19 0.75 13.93 2.38
N ALA A 20 1.66 13.22 3.04
CA ALA A 20 2.92 12.86 2.43
C ALA A 20 2.55 12.13 1.13
N LYS A 21 2.72 12.83 0.01
CA LYS A 21 2.65 12.25 -1.33
C LYS A 21 3.94 11.44 -1.45
N GLY A 22 4.01 10.33 -0.70
CA GLY A 22 5.10 9.38 -0.80
C GLY A 22 5.20 8.97 -2.26
N ALA A 23 6.43 8.75 -2.73
CA ALA A 23 6.79 8.53 -4.12
C ALA A 23 6.12 7.30 -4.81
N GLY A 24 5.06 6.73 -4.22
CA GLY A 24 4.26 5.65 -4.82
C GLY A 24 3.17 6.18 -5.74
N GLY A 25 3.20 5.75 -7.00
CA GLY A 25 2.21 6.04 -8.03
C GLY A 25 0.79 5.54 -7.70
N ALA A 26 -0.09 5.47 -8.70
CA ALA A 26 -1.42 4.87 -8.55
C ALA A 26 -1.30 3.39 -8.14
N THR A 27 -2.17 2.91 -7.24
CA THR A 27 -2.08 1.53 -6.73
C THR A 27 -2.98 0.54 -7.48
N LEU A 28 -3.91 1.04 -8.30
CA LEU A 28 -4.81 0.21 -9.13
C LEU A 28 -4.17 -0.38 -10.39
N LYS A 29 -2.89 -0.07 -10.61
CA LYS A 29 -2.06 -0.56 -11.71
C LYS A 29 -0.67 -0.87 -11.15
N PRO A 30 0.15 -1.69 -11.84
CA PRO A 30 1.56 -1.85 -11.48
C PRO A 30 2.26 -0.50 -11.31
N GLY A 31 2.86 -0.30 -10.15
CA GLY A 31 3.58 0.94 -9.82
C GLY A 31 4.99 1.00 -10.42
N PRO A 32 5.72 2.10 -10.20
CA PRO A 32 7.02 2.37 -10.82
C PRO A 32 8.14 1.38 -10.43
N PHE A 33 7.93 0.55 -9.40
CA PHE A 33 8.90 -0.46 -8.94
C PHE A 33 8.47 -1.89 -9.31
N ALA A 34 7.41 -2.06 -10.12
CA ALA A 34 6.97 -3.35 -10.63
C ALA A 34 7.95 -3.92 -11.67
N LYS A 35 9.06 -4.49 -11.20
CA LYS A 35 10.12 -5.04 -12.06
C LYS A 35 9.82 -6.46 -12.53
N GLU A 36 9.24 -7.27 -11.66
CA GLU A 36 8.96 -8.69 -11.88
C GLU A 36 7.66 -9.06 -11.14
N SER A 37 6.88 -9.95 -11.73
CA SER A 37 5.64 -10.51 -11.19
C SER A 37 5.60 -12.02 -11.39
N ILE A 38 4.64 -12.68 -10.73
CA ILE A 38 4.26 -14.06 -11.05
C ILE A 38 2.85 -14.08 -11.67
N PRO A 39 2.46 -15.15 -12.41
CA PRO A 39 1.11 -15.29 -12.90
C PRO A 39 0.08 -15.12 -11.78
N GLY A 40 -0.90 -14.25 -12.00
CA GLY A 40 -1.99 -14.00 -11.08
C GLY A 40 -3.24 -14.74 -11.49
N HIS A 41 -4.14 -14.91 -10.53
CA HIS A 41 -5.45 -15.51 -10.76
C HIS A 41 -6.49 -14.92 -9.80
N MET A 42 -7.75 -15.22 -10.06
CA MET A 42 -8.86 -14.86 -9.18
C MET A 42 -8.82 -15.69 -7.90
N GLY A 43 -9.13 -15.06 -6.76
CA GLY A 43 -9.18 -15.73 -5.46
C GLY A 43 -7.88 -15.59 -4.67
N LYS A 44 -7.73 -16.46 -3.66
CA LYS A 44 -6.61 -16.37 -2.72
C LYS A 44 -5.36 -17.01 -3.31
N PRO A 45 -4.18 -16.38 -3.15
CA PRO A 45 -2.93 -17.02 -3.51
C PRO A 45 -2.68 -18.26 -2.64
N THR A 46 -2.03 -19.25 -3.24
CA THR A 46 -1.48 -20.43 -2.58
C THR A 46 -0.26 -20.06 -1.74
N ALA A 47 0.16 -20.98 -0.87
CA ALA A 47 1.39 -20.82 -0.09
C ALA A 47 2.65 -20.71 -0.99
N ALA A 48 2.70 -21.46 -2.09
CA ALA A 48 3.81 -21.41 -3.04
C ALA A 48 3.91 -20.07 -3.76
N GLU A 49 2.77 -19.48 -4.15
CA GLU A 49 2.73 -18.13 -4.73
C GLU A 49 3.11 -17.07 -3.71
N GLN A 50 2.64 -17.19 -2.46
CA GLN A 50 3.03 -16.30 -1.37
C GLN A 50 4.55 -16.31 -1.14
N MET A 51 5.21 -17.48 -1.18
CA MET A 51 6.66 -17.58 -1.06
C MET A 51 7.38 -16.90 -2.22
N GLN A 52 6.90 -17.08 -3.46
CA GLN A 52 7.47 -16.41 -4.62
C GLN A 52 7.35 -14.89 -4.52
N VAL A 53 6.19 -14.38 -4.12
CA VAL A 53 5.98 -12.93 -3.93
C VAL A 53 6.84 -12.38 -2.78
N ASN A 54 7.04 -13.14 -1.71
CA ASN A 54 7.99 -12.76 -0.65
C ASN A 54 9.41 -12.61 -1.21
N ALA A 55 9.88 -13.56 -2.04
CA ALA A 55 11.18 -13.45 -2.68
C ALA A 55 11.28 -12.21 -3.59
N LEU A 56 10.19 -11.88 -4.32
CA LEU A 56 10.13 -10.65 -5.12
C LEU A 56 10.16 -9.38 -4.25
N MET A 57 9.52 -9.37 -3.08
CA MET A 57 9.61 -8.26 -2.13
C MET A 57 11.05 -8.07 -1.64
N GLU A 58 11.76 -9.14 -1.29
CA GLU A 58 13.16 -9.06 -0.85
C GLU A 58 14.09 -8.56 -1.97
N LYS A 59 13.87 -9.03 -3.19
CA LYS A 59 14.68 -8.66 -4.36
C LYS A 59 14.40 -7.22 -4.80
N ASN A 60 13.15 -6.90 -5.08
CA ASN A 60 12.72 -5.71 -5.80
C ASN A 60 12.00 -4.67 -4.93
N GLY A 61 11.48 -5.07 -3.76
CA GLY A 61 10.64 -4.24 -2.91
C GLY A 61 9.19 -4.16 -3.40
N CYS A 62 8.39 -3.42 -2.65
CA CYS A 62 7.00 -3.12 -2.93
C CYS A 62 6.87 -2.48 -4.32
N HIS A 63 6.06 -3.06 -5.20
CA HIS A 63 5.93 -2.62 -6.59
C HIS A 63 5.43 -1.17 -6.72
N THR A 64 4.73 -0.66 -5.70
CA THR A 64 4.20 0.71 -5.65
C THR A 64 5.22 1.72 -5.15
N CYS A 65 5.89 1.47 -4.02
CA CYS A 65 6.72 2.49 -3.33
C CYS A 65 8.18 2.08 -3.09
N GLY A 66 8.59 0.90 -3.55
CA GLY A 66 9.97 0.41 -3.51
C GLY A 66 10.47 -0.08 -2.15
N THR A 67 9.72 0.09 -1.06
CA THR A 67 10.14 -0.42 0.25
C THR A 67 10.27 -1.94 0.26
N LYS A 68 11.35 -2.47 0.86
CA LYS A 68 11.53 -3.92 1.06
C LYS A 68 10.87 -4.44 2.33
N LEU A 69 10.32 -3.54 3.16
CA LEU A 69 9.61 -3.92 4.38
C LEU A 69 8.13 -4.14 4.08
N SER A 70 7.63 -5.36 4.33
CA SER A 70 6.22 -5.68 4.16
C SER A 70 5.32 -4.89 5.12
N GLY A 71 5.77 -4.70 6.36
CA GLY A 71 5.01 -4.04 7.43
C GLY A 71 3.84 -4.88 7.97
N THR A 72 3.69 -6.13 7.55
CA THR A 72 2.72 -7.07 8.12
C THR A 72 3.27 -7.67 9.41
N LYS A 73 2.39 -8.18 10.29
CA LYS A 73 2.82 -8.83 11.54
C LYS A 73 3.55 -10.16 11.31
N SER A 74 3.20 -10.87 10.24
CA SER A 74 3.81 -12.17 9.90
C SER A 74 5.15 -12.03 9.18
N GLY A 75 5.55 -10.82 8.78
CA GLY A 75 6.71 -10.59 7.91
C GLY A 75 6.42 -10.83 6.42
N ASN A 76 5.42 -11.64 6.07
CA ASN A 76 5.03 -11.88 4.67
C ASN A 76 4.62 -10.57 3.98
N SER A 77 5.11 -10.38 2.76
CA SER A 77 4.58 -9.37 1.86
C SER A 77 3.11 -9.66 1.53
N VAL A 78 2.36 -8.62 1.20
CA VAL A 78 1.01 -8.80 0.67
C VAL A 78 1.15 -9.18 -0.80
N VAL A 79 0.45 -10.23 -1.21
CA VAL A 79 0.26 -10.55 -2.62
C VAL A 79 -0.75 -9.56 -3.20
N ASP A 80 -0.27 -8.65 -4.04
CA ASP A 80 -1.12 -7.67 -4.70
C ASP A 80 -1.75 -8.27 -5.94
N HIS A 81 -3.07 -8.11 -6.08
CA HIS A 81 -3.80 -8.48 -7.29
C HIS A 81 -3.75 -7.31 -8.28
N GLN A 82 -3.16 -7.51 -9.47
CA GLN A 82 -3.14 -6.53 -10.55
C GLN A 82 -3.85 -7.05 -11.82
N PRO A 83 -4.94 -6.38 -12.29
CA PRO A 83 -5.71 -5.37 -11.55
C PRO A 83 -6.33 -5.94 -10.25
N PRO A 84 -6.78 -5.07 -9.33
CA PRO A 84 -7.52 -5.51 -8.15
C PRO A 84 -8.73 -6.34 -8.57
N GLN A 85 -8.95 -7.47 -7.90
CA GLN A 85 -9.98 -8.46 -8.26
C GLN A 85 -11.40 -7.86 -8.40
N ALA A 86 -11.72 -6.84 -7.62
CA ALA A 86 -13.02 -6.18 -7.69
C ALA A 86 -13.21 -5.32 -8.96
N LEU A 87 -12.12 -4.96 -9.65
CA LEU A 87 -12.12 -4.09 -10.82
C LEU A 87 -11.91 -4.83 -12.14
N GLY A 88 -11.54 -6.12 -12.09
CA GLY A 88 -11.31 -6.96 -13.26
C GLY A 88 -10.64 -8.29 -12.89
N GLU A 89 -10.40 -9.11 -13.90
CA GLU A 89 -9.69 -10.37 -13.73
C GLU A 89 -8.21 -10.11 -13.46
N THR A 90 -7.71 -10.57 -12.31
CA THR A 90 -6.30 -10.44 -11.94
C THR A 90 -5.42 -11.28 -12.86
N LYS A 91 -4.37 -10.65 -13.41
CA LYS A 91 -3.45 -11.27 -14.38
C LYS A 91 -2.06 -11.51 -13.80
N GLU A 92 -1.67 -10.71 -12.82
CA GLU A 92 -0.36 -10.83 -12.19
C GLU A 92 -0.44 -10.58 -10.69
N PHE A 93 0.48 -11.22 -9.98
CA PHE A 93 0.72 -10.99 -8.57
C PHE A 93 2.04 -10.25 -8.37
N LEU A 94 1.98 -9.16 -7.62
CA LEU A 94 3.11 -8.28 -7.33
C LEU A 94 3.33 -8.13 -5.82
N PRO A 95 4.58 -7.88 -5.36
CA PRO A 95 4.85 -7.66 -3.95
C PRO A 95 4.31 -6.31 -3.47
N HIS A 96 3.48 -6.31 -2.42
CA HIS A 96 2.96 -5.10 -1.78
C HIS A 96 3.35 -5.00 -0.30
N CYS A 97 3.55 -3.77 0.18
CA CYS A 97 3.59 -3.48 1.61
C CYS A 97 2.19 -3.15 2.14
N ILE A 98 1.99 -3.32 3.45
CA ILE A 98 0.69 -3.13 4.10
C ILE A 98 0.13 -1.71 3.92
N ASN A 99 1.01 -0.70 3.82
CA ASN A 99 0.59 0.69 3.66
C ASN A 99 0.00 0.94 2.27
N CYS A 100 0.65 0.40 1.23
CA CYS A 100 0.16 0.54 -0.14
C CYS A 100 -1.06 -0.38 -0.40
N MET A 101 -1.13 -1.58 0.20
CA MET A 101 -2.34 -2.42 0.16
C MET A 101 -3.56 -1.69 0.74
N ARG A 102 -3.43 -1.06 1.91
CA ARG A 102 -4.53 -0.28 2.51
C ARG A 102 -4.98 0.87 1.61
N ARG A 103 -4.02 1.56 0.98
CA ARG A 103 -4.31 2.62 0.02
C ARG A 103 -5.07 2.08 -1.20
N GLN A 104 -4.67 0.93 -1.73
CA GLN A 104 -5.35 0.27 -2.86
C GLN A 104 -6.77 -0.12 -2.53
N GLY A 105 -7.05 -0.63 -1.32
CA GLY A 105 -8.42 -0.90 -0.89
C GLY A 105 -9.31 0.35 -0.97
N GLY A 106 -8.79 1.51 -0.54
CA GLY A 106 -9.48 2.79 -0.65
C GLY A 106 -9.68 3.25 -2.10
N GLU A 107 -8.64 3.21 -2.93
CA GLU A 107 -8.71 3.58 -4.35
C GLU A 107 -9.66 2.65 -5.13
N THR A 108 -9.70 1.36 -4.77
CA THR A 108 -10.58 0.35 -5.38
C THR A 108 -12.04 0.66 -5.09
N LEU A 109 -12.37 0.97 -3.83
CA LEU A 109 -13.72 1.37 -3.45
C LEU A 109 -14.16 2.64 -4.19
N GLN A 110 -13.28 3.64 -4.30
CA GLN A 110 -13.59 4.88 -5.03
C GLN A 110 -13.91 4.62 -6.50
N GLU A 111 -13.11 3.78 -7.15
CA GLU A 111 -13.32 3.41 -8.55
C GLU A 111 -14.64 2.62 -8.74
N LEU A 112 -14.97 1.70 -7.83
CA LEU A 112 -16.26 1.00 -7.86
C LEU A 112 -17.45 1.96 -7.73
N VAL A 113 -17.38 2.92 -6.80
CA VAL A 113 -18.43 3.93 -6.62
C VAL A 113 -18.59 4.78 -7.89
N LYS A 114 -17.47 5.17 -8.52
CA LYS A 114 -17.49 5.93 -9.78
C LYS A 114 -18.16 5.13 -10.89
N ARG A 115 -17.83 3.85 -11.06
CA ARG A 115 -18.43 2.97 -12.07
C ARG A 115 -19.92 2.73 -11.86
N ARG A 116 -20.40 2.75 -10.62
CA ARG A 116 -21.84 2.60 -10.31
C ARG A 116 -22.64 3.85 -10.66
N ASN A 117 -22.02 5.03 -10.56
CA ASN A 117 -22.70 6.31 -10.74
C ASN A 117 -22.57 6.85 -12.19
N ASN A 118 -21.87 6.13 -13.06
CA ASN A 118 -21.72 6.41 -14.49
C ASN A 118 -22.53 5.40 -15.30
#